data_AF-A0A8B9BME3-F1
#
_entry.id   AF-A0A8B9BME3-F1
#
_cell.length_a   1.000
_cell.length_b   1.000
_cell.length_c   1.000
_cell.angle_alpha   90.00
_cell.angle_beta   90.00
_cell.angle_gamma   90.00
#
_symmetry.space_group_name_H-M   'P 1'
#
loop_
_entity.id
_entity.type
_entity.pdbx_description
1 polymer ?
#
loop_
_entity_poly.entity_id
_entity_poly.type
_entity_poly.pdbx_seq_one_letter_code
_entity_poly.pdbx_strand_id
1 'polypeptide(L)'
;MRTAAAGKRAGGRQGNGGGGAAEGVPPEAGGQRAEVRGGGRQPARAAEEGLPPAAGAGREPGRGSPGCRHPPDPPAGQVPLAGSRLCLYEDGTELSEGFFRTLPPQTELVLLGAGESWQGCVSDVERLLAAFHSQRDAIVEAAQKLLSDEQAPRRQKLLADLIHNLHENISAEDRQEDSKWFEGLESRFKNKSSYMRYSCESRIRSYMKEVNNFISNVHPTARDAYKRITDLMSGKLKSAKYNGCYFDRREEEAVRLCTMEGWFSCQGPFDRDDCPCKHSINPYSNRESRILFSTWNLDHIIEKKRTVVPELAEAVKTRDGREVNWEYFYQLLFTIDNLKLVHIACHKKTGHNLSCDKTKIYRKRKQTHEIS
;
A
#
# COMPACT_ATOMS: atom_id res chain seq x y z
N MET A 1 66.73 -5.79 0.03
CA MET A 1 67.38 -5.50 -1.26
C MET A 1 66.69 -4.26 -1.84
N ARG A 2 67.28 -3.06 -1.74
CA ARG A 2 68.07 -2.38 -2.81
C ARG A 2 67.33 -2.48 -4.16
N THR A 3 66.85 -1.41 -4.83
CA THR A 3 67.45 -0.09 -5.09
C THR A 3 66.41 0.91 -5.61
N ALA A 4 66.68 2.20 -5.38
CA ALA A 4 66.06 3.36 -5.99
C ALA A 4 66.86 3.86 -7.22
N ALA A 5 66.20 4.59 -8.14
CA ALA A 5 66.74 5.63 -9.03
C ALA A 5 65.54 6.38 -9.66
N ALA A 6 65.23 7.64 -9.32
CA ALA A 6 65.79 8.92 -9.81
C ALA A 6 65.54 9.14 -11.31
N GLY A 7 64.63 10.03 -11.74
CA GLY A 7 64.72 11.50 -11.88
C GLY A 7 64.15 11.86 -13.28
N LYS A 8 63.65 13.04 -13.67
CA LYS A 8 63.83 14.46 -13.34
C LYS A 8 62.76 15.28 -14.12
N ARG A 9 62.32 16.42 -13.54
CA ARG A 9 62.10 17.79 -14.13
C ARG A 9 61.13 17.97 -15.33
N ALA A 10 60.49 19.11 -15.60
CA ALA A 10 60.15 20.38 -14.92
C ALA A 10 59.34 21.26 -15.91
N GLY A 11 58.54 22.21 -15.39
CA GLY A 11 58.04 23.40 -16.11
C GLY A 11 56.66 23.24 -16.78
N GLY A 12 55.69 24.16 -16.70
CA GLY A 12 55.62 25.52 -16.18
C GLY A 12 54.85 26.44 -17.16
N ARG A 13 53.73 27.03 -16.73
CA ARG A 13 53.06 28.31 -17.13
C ARG A 13 51.54 28.21 -16.91
N GLN A 14 50.92 29.01 -16.02
CA GLN A 14 50.45 30.41 -16.19
C GLN A 14 49.39 30.52 -17.28
N GLY A 15 48.10 30.68 -16.93
CA GLY A 15 47.41 31.95 -16.61
C GLY A 15 46.22 32.04 -17.60
N ASN A 16 45.11 32.77 -17.42
CA ASN A 16 44.72 33.84 -16.53
C ASN A 16 43.22 34.16 -16.78
N GLY A 17 42.52 34.72 -15.77
CA GLY A 17 41.33 35.61 -15.88
C GLY A 17 39.98 34.98 -16.29
N GLY A 18 38.83 35.41 -15.77
CA GLY A 18 38.50 36.51 -14.86
C GLY A 18 37.03 36.94 -15.03
N GLY A 19 36.41 37.49 -13.98
CA GLY A 19 35.12 38.23 -13.98
C GLY A 19 33.86 37.37 -13.81
N GLY A 20 32.94 37.55 -12.86
CA GLY A 20 32.64 38.71 -11.99
C GLY A 20 31.35 39.39 -12.47
N ALA A 21 30.24 39.24 -11.74
CA ALA A 21 29.25 40.28 -11.45
C ALA A 21 28.01 39.69 -10.74
N ALA A 22 27.63 40.36 -9.66
CA ALA A 22 26.35 40.25 -8.95
C ALA A 22 25.38 41.35 -9.43
N GLU A 23 24.26 41.49 -8.72
CA GLU A 23 23.14 42.45 -8.88
C GLU A 23 22.01 42.00 -9.83
N GLY A 24 20.71 42.12 -9.51
CA GLY A 24 20.07 42.80 -8.39
C GLY A 24 18.56 42.54 -8.31
N VAL A 25 18.02 42.87 -7.13
CA VAL A 25 16.59 43.04 -6.76
C VAL A 25 16.22 44.52 -7.04
N PRO A 26 14.99 44.85 -7.52
CA PRO A 26 13.97 45.52 -6.67
C PRO A 26 12.51 45.40 -7.19
N PRO A 27 11.49 46.11 -6.63
CA PRO A 27 11.21 46.50 -5.24
C PRO A 27 9.79 46.11 -4.75
N GLU A 28 9.56 46.27 -3.44
CA GLU A 28 8.24 46.38 -2.80
C GLU A 28 7.58 47.75 -3.06
N ALA A 29 6.25 47.78 -3.05
CA ALA A 29 5.45 48.97 -2.79
C ALA A 29 4.28 48.60 -1.86
N GLY A 30 4.22 49.27 -0.71
CA GLY A 30 3.17 49.10 0.30
C GLY A 30 1.91 49.93 0.02
N GLY A 31 0.84 49.62 0.77
CA GLY A 31 -0.39 50.42 0.80
C GLY A 31 -1.47 49.78 1.67
N GLN A 32 -1.64 50.30 2.88
CA GLN A 32 -2.72 49.99 3.83
C GLN A 32 -4.10 50.41 3.30
N ARG A 33 -5.16 49.65 3.60
CA ARG A 33 -6.40 50.14 4.22
C ARG A 33 -7.43 49.03 4.44
N ALA A 34 -7.93 48.96 5.68
CA ALA A 34 -9.20 48.34 6.02
C ALA A 34 -10.35 49.29 5.64
N GLU A 35 -11.48 48.75 5.17
CA GLU A 35 -12.81 49.23 5.58
C GLU A 35 -13.94 48.26 5.19
N VAL A 36 -14.90 48.17 6.11
CA VAL A 36 -16.13 47.38 6.13
C VAL A 36 -17.26 48.16 5.45
N ARG A 37 -18.11 47.47 4.66
CA ARG A 37 -19.55 47.72 4.39
C ARG A 37 -20.00 46.66 3.38
N GLY A 38 -21.08 45.90 3.53
CA GLY A 38 -22.37 46.17 4.16
C GLY A 38 -23.44 46.23 3.06
N GLY A 39 -24.27 45.18 2.95
CA GLY A 39 -25.43 45.10 2.04
C GLY A 39 -25.41 43.80 1.24
N GLY A 40 -26.31 42.82 1.41
CA GLY A 40 -27.71 42.90 1.79
C GLY A 40 -28.54 42.35 0.62
N ARG A 41 -28.80 41.04 0.60
CA ARG A 41 -29.84 40.42 -0.26
C ARG A 41 -30.43 39.20 0.45
N GLN A 42 -31.67 39.35 0.91
CA GLN A 42 -32.58 38.26 1.28
C GLN A 42 -33.38 37.78 0.04
N PRO A 43 -34.04 36.61 0.12
CA PRO A 43 -34.32 35.75 -1.02
C PRO A 43 -35.69 35.96 -1.67
N ALA A 44 -35.80 35.57 -2.94
CA ALA A 44 -37.07 35.55 -3.67
C ALA A 44 -37.76 34.17 -3.55
N ARG A 45 -38.92 34.24 -2.90
CA ARG A 45 -40.16 33.45 -2.91
C ARG A 45 -40.28 32.20 -3.80
N ALA A 46 -40.84 31.17 -3.15
CA ALA A 46 -41.48 29.98 -3.68
C ALA A 46 -42.77 30.27 -4.47
N ALA A 47 -43.13 29.33 -5.35
CA ALA A 47 -44.44 29.20 -5.99
C ALA A 47 -45.01 27.80 -5.69
N GLU A 48 -46.15 27.79 -5.00
CA GLU A 48 -47.23 26.77 -5.02
C GLU A 48 -47.92 26.79 -6.41
N GLU A 49 -48.71 25.84 -6.92
CA GLU A 49 -49.48 24.70 -6.40
C GLU A 49 -50.04 23.90 -7.63
N GLY A 50 -50.58 22.68 -7.43
CA GLY A 50 -51.63 22.15 -8.34
C GLY A 50 -51.85 20.62 -8.46
N LEU A 51 -52.56 20.02 -7.46
CA LEU A 51 -53.62 18.96 -7.46
C LEU A 51 -53.58 17.69 -8.38
N PRO A 52 -54.32 16.57 -8.10
CA PRO A 52 -55.59 16.45 -7.34
C PRO A 52 -55.73 15.23 -6.35
N PRO A 53 -56.90 15.08 -5.65
CA PRO A 53 -57.13 14.09 -4.59
C PRO A 53 -58.03 12.92 -5.00
N ALA A 54 -58.08 11.87 -4.17
CA ALA A 54 -59.09 10.81 -4.22
C ALA A 54 -59.55 10.36 -2.81
N ALA A 55 -60.87 10.15 -2.69
CA ALA A 55 -61.65 9.62 -1.56
C ALA A 55 -61.13 8.27 -1.04
N GLY A 56 -61.38 7.76 0.16
CA GLY A 56 -62.42 8.02 1.17
C GLY A 56 -62.95 6.64 1.65
N ALA A 57 -62.85 6.32 2.94
CA ALA A 57 -63.66 5.29 3.62
C ALA A 57 -63.46 5.37 5.14
N GLY A 58 -64.53 5.64 5.87
CA GLY A 58 -64.53 5.71 7.33
C GLY A 58 -64.79 4.37 8.02
N ARG A 59 -64.48 4.31 9.32
CA ARG A 59 -65.17 3.50 10.34
C ARG A 59 -64.88 4.07 11.75
N GLU A 60 -65.91 3.95 12.58
CA GLU A 60 -66.19 4.60 13.87
C GLU A 60 -65.30 4.22 15.09
N PRO A 61 -65.44 4.93 16.25
CA PRO A 61 -64.42 5.00 17.30
C PRO A 61 -64.58 3.94 18.40
N GLY A 62 -63.46 3.34 18.82
CA GLY A 62 -63.37 2.41 19.94
C GLY A 62 -62.59 2.99 21.12
N ARG A 63 -63.30 3.17 22.24
CA ARG A 63 -62.90 3.22 23.66
C ARG A 63 -61.41 3.35 24.01
N GLY A 64 -61.11 4.42 24.75
CA GLY A 64 -59.80 4.70 25.33
C GLY A 64 -59.31 3.68 26.37
N SER A 65 -58.00 3.47 26.37
CA SER A 65 -57.21 2.95 27.48
C SER A 65 -56.18 4.02 27.88
N PRO A 66 -55.87 4.21 29.18
CA PRO A 66 -54.98 5.27 29.61
C PRO A 66 -53.53 4.94 29.22
N GLY A 67 -52.95 5.82 28.41
CA GLY A 67 -51.59 5.69 27.90
C GLY A 67 -50.55 5.66 29.02
N CYS A 68 -49.70 4.64 28.99
CA CYS A 68 -48.36 4.72 29.56
C CYS A 68 -47.62 5.82 28.81
N ARG A 69 -47.50 7.00 29.41
CA ARG A 69 -46.64 8.06 28.89
C ARG A 69 -45.20 7.57 28.98
N HIS A 70 -44.63 7.19 27.84
CA HIS A 70 -43.17 7.19 27.72
C HIS A 70 -42.71 8.63 27.94
N PRO A 71 -41.71 8.87 28.80
CA PRO A 71 -41.11 10.20 28.89
C PRO A 71 -40.56 10.58 27.52
N PRO A 72 -40.60 11.87 27.15
CA PRO A 72 -40.01 12.32 25.90
C PRO A 72 -38.52 11.95 25.90
N ASP A 73 -38.03 11.48 24.76
CA ASP A 73 -36.59 11.26 24.58
C ASP A 73 -35.84 12.55 24.97
N PRO A 74 -34.83 12.46 25.84
CA PRO A 74 -34.11 13.63 26.26
C PRO A 74 -33.45 14.30 25.04
N PRO A 75 -33.40 15.65 25.01
CA PRO A 75 -32.70 16.37 23.96
C PRO A 75 -31.24 15.92 23.92
N ALA A 76 -30.67 15.82 22.72
CA ALA A 76 -29.30 15.39 22.49
C ALA A 76 -28.33 16.11 23.43
N GLY A 77 -27.75 15.37 24.37
CA GLY A 77 -26.81 15.89 25.38
C GLY A 77 -27.21 15.75 26.85
N GLN A 78 -28.38 15.20 27.18
CA GLN A 78 -28.75 14.91 28.58
C GLN A 78 -28.69 13.41 28.88
N VAL A 79 -27.71 12.99 29.68
CA VAL A 79 -27.64 11.61 30.19
C VAL A 79 -28.61 11.49 31.38
N PRO A 80 -29.57 10.53 31.37
CA PRO A 80 -30.48 10.34 32.48
C PRO A 80 -29.74 10.06 33.80
N LEU A 81 -30.02 10.84 34.85
CA LEU A 81 -29.35 10.69 36.16
C LEU A 81 -29.48 9.26 36.72
N ALA A 82 -30.63 8.61 36.50
CA ALA A 82 -30.85 7.25 36.93
C ALA A 82 -30.03 6.27 36.08
N GLY A 83 -29.10 5.55 36.71
CA GLY A 83 -28.21 4.59 36.04
C GLY A 83 -26.98 5.22 35.39
N SER A 84 -26.80 6.54 35.51
CA SER A 84 -25.55 7.22 35.12
C SER A 84 -24.39 6.84 36.03
N ARG A 85 -23.22 6.66 35.44
CA ARG A 85 -21.97 6.34 36.12
C ARG A 85 -20.84 7.24 35.64
N LEU A 86 -19.86 7.46 36.48
CA LEU A 86 -18.62 8.14 36.11
C LEU A 86 -17.48 7.13 36.12
N CYS A 87 -16.54 7.28 35.19
CA CYS A 87 -15.30 6.53 35.20
C CYS A 87 -14.11 7.45 34.87
N LEU A 88 -12.91 7.01 35.21
CA LEU A 88 -11.67 7.68 34.81
C LEU A 88 -11.53 7.62 33.29
N TYR A 89 -11.15 8.74 32.68
CA TYR A 89 -10.87 8.79 31.25
C TYR A 89 -9.67 7.92 30.86
N GLU A 90 -8.66 7.81 31.71
CA GLU A 90 -7.42 7.10 31.40
C GLU A 90 -7.62 5.60 31.12
N ASP A 91 -8.39 4.91 31.98
CA ASP A 91 -8.48 3.45 31.99
C ASP A 91 -9.92 2.90 32.10
N GLY A 92 -10.94 3.74 32.27
CA GLY A 92 -12.32 3.31 32.43
C GLY A 92 -12.69 2.81 33.84
N THR A 93 -11.84 3.03 34.84
CA THR A 93 -12.15 2.67 36.24
C THR A 93 -13.40 3.42 36.72
N GLU A 94 -14.46 2.69 37.05
CA GLU A 94 -15.70 3.27 37.59
C GLU A 94 -15.46 3.92 38.96
N LEU A 95 -16.06 5.10 39.15
CA LEU A 95 -15.91 5.89 40.36
C LEU A 95 -16.96 5.51 41.40
N SER A 96 -16.49 5.18 42.61
CA SER A 96 -17.30 5.27 43.83
C SER A 96 -17.16 6.66 44.46
N GLU A 97 -18.10 7.04 45.33
CA GLU A 97 -18.02 8.31 46.06
C GLU A 97 -16.71 8.45 46.85
N GLY A 98 -16.29 7.38 47.54
CA GLY A 98 -15.04 7.36 48.30
C GLY A 98 -13.82 7.53 47.41
N PHE A 99 -13.79 6.87 46.25
CA PHE A 99 -12.68 6.98 45.31
C PHE A 99 -12.62 8.38 44.67
N PHE A 100 -13.77 8.95 44.28
CA PHE A 100 -13.84 10.29 43.70
C PHE A 100 -13.20 11.37 44.59
N ARG A 101 -13.40 11.29 45.91
CA ARG A 101 -12.80 12.24 46.87
C ARG A 101 -11.28 12.15 46.97
N THR A 102 -10.69 11.04 46.53
CA THR A 102 -9.23 10.83 46.54
C THR A 102 -8.55 11.28 45.25
N LEU A 103 -9.33 11.63 44.23
CA LEU A 103 -8.80 12.03 42.93
C LEU A 103 -8.11 13.41 43.02
N PRO A 104 -6.98 13.60 42.32
CA PRO A 104 -6.38 14.91 42.17
C PRO A 104 -7.35 15.92 41.52
N PRO A 105 -7.16 17.23 41.78
CA PRO A 105 -7.84 18.25 40.98
C PRO A 105 -7.53 18.07 39.48
N GLN A 106 -8.52 18.38 38.63
CA GLN A 106 -8.42 18.30 37.16
C GLN A 106 -8.30 16.87 36.58
N THR A 107 -8.68 15.84 37.33
CA THR A 107 -8.85 14.50 36.75
C THR A 107 -9.97 14.49 35.71
N GLU A 108 -9.67 13.99 34.51
CA GLU A 108 -10.62 13.84 33.41
C GLU A 108 -11.53 12.63 33.64
N LEU A 109 -12.84 12.85 33.52
CA LEU A 109 -13.86 11.83 33.77
C LEU A 109 -14.78 11.69 32.56
N VAL A 110 -15.28 10.47 32.35
CA VAL A 110 -16.27 10.17 31.33
C VAL A 110 -17.60 9.84 32.01
N LEU A 111 -18.66 10.52 31.60
CA LEU A 111 -20.03 10.25 32.01
C LEU A 111 -20.64 9.19 31.08
N LEU A 112 -21.10 8.10 31.68
CA LEU A 112 -21.67 6.94 30.99
C LEU A 112 -23.14 6.77 31.37
N GLY A 113 -23.99 6.55 30.37
CA GLY A 113 -25.37 6.14 30.55
C GLY A 113 -25.51 4.65 30.93
N ALA A 114 -26.76 4.24 31.17
CA ALA A 114 -27.06 2.84 31.47
C ALA A 114 -26.69 1.93 30.29
N GLY A 115 -25.82 0.95 30.53
CA GLY A 115 -25.35 -0.01 29.52
C GLY A 115 -24.15 0.46 28.68
N GLU A 116 -23.72 1.71 28.80
CA GLU A 116 -22.51 2.20 28.14
C GLU A 116 -21.24 1.80 28.91
N SER A 117 -20.12 1.69 28.20
CA SER A 117 -18.81 1.34 28.75
C SER A 117 -17.71 2.21 28.13
N TRP A 118 -16.68 2.54 28.91
CA TRP A 118 -15.47 3.22 28.46
C TRP A 118 -14.26 2.31 28.66
N GLN A 119 -13.41 2.18 27.64
CA GLN A 119 -12.23 1.29 27.69
C GLN A 119 -10.91 2.08 27.87
N GLY A 120 -11.00 3.32 28.37
CA GLY A 120 -9.84 4.20 28.47
C GLY A 120 -9.43 4.79 27.11
N CYS A 121 -8.19 5.27 27.03
CA CYS A 121 -7.64 5.92 25.84
C CYS A 121 -7.66 5.06 24.55
N VAL A 122 -7.84 3.74 24.65
CA VAL A 122 -8.04 2.84 23.51
C VAL A 122 -9.26 3.25 22.69
N SER A 123 -10.33 3.69 23.35
CA SER A 123 -11.56 4.16 22.69
C SER A 123 -11.32 5.40 21.83
N ASP A 124 -10.33 6.24 22.14
CA ASP A 124 -9.97 7.38 21.29
C ASP A 124 -9.19 6.96 20.05
N VAL A 125 -8.37 5.92 20.14
CA VAL A 125 -7.71 5.34 18.96
C VAL A 125 -8.77 4.80 18.00
N GLU A 126 -9.75 4.05 18.51
CA GLU A 126 -10.85 3.54 17.68
C GLU A 126 -11.67 4.68 17.05
N ARG A 127 -11.99 5.70 17.84
CA ARG A 127 -12.71 6.89 17.35
C ARG A 127 -11.91 7.63 16.28
N LEU A 128 -10.61 7.81 16.48
CA LEU A 128 -9.71 8.44 15.51
C LEU A 128 -9.66 7.64 14.20
N LEU A 129 -9.50 6.32 14.28
CA LEU A 129 -9.50 5.43 13.12
C LEU A 129 -10.84 5.49 12.36
N ALA A 130 -11.97 5.49 13.08
CA ALA A 130 -13.29 5.64 12.46
C ALA A 130 -13.45 7.00 11.76
N ALA A 131 -12.89 8.07 12.33
CA ALA A 131 -12.93 9.42 11.76
C ALA A 131 -12.07 9.58 10.49
N PHE A 132 -11.09 8.70 10.23
CA PHE A 132 -10.26 8.77 9.02
C PHE A 132 -11.06 8.69 7.72
N HIS A 133 -12.24 8.07 7.73
CA HIS A 133 -13.08 7.97 6.54
C HIS A 133 -13.95 9.22 6.31
N SER A 134 -14.41 9.89 7.36
CA SER A 134 -15.40 10.99 7.27
C SER A 134 -14.81 12.38 7.51
N GLN A 135 -13.68 12.49 8.21
CA GLN A 135 -13.09 13.76 8.66
C GLN A 135 -11.63 13.91 8.24
N ARG A 136 -11.23 13.18 7.20
CA ARG A 136 -9.85 13.07 6.73
C ARG A 136 -9.14 14.42 6.58
N ASP A 137 -9.73 15.37 5.85
CA ASP A 137 -9.09 16.66 5.56
C ASP A 137 -8.89 17.50 6.84
N ALA A 138 -9.87 17.47 7.75
CA ALA A 138 -9.76 18.16 9.04
C ALA A 138 -8.65 17.56 9.92
N ILE A 139 -8.51 16.23 9.91
CA ILE A 139 -7.44 15.53 10.65
C ILE A 139 -6.06 15.86 10.06
N VAL A 140 -5.95 15.88 8.74
CA VAL A 140 -4.72 16.28 8.04
C VAL A 140 -4.35 17.72 8.39
N GLU A 141 -5.29 18.66 8.32
CA GLU A 141 -5.04 20.07 8.66
C GLU A 141 -4.61 20.22 10.13
N ALA A 142 -5.26 19.50 11.05
CA ALA A 142 -4.88 19.48 12.46
C ALA A 142 -3.46 18.91 12.65
N ALA A 143 -3.14 17.80 12.00
CA ALA A 143 -1.81 17.19 12.06
C ALA A 143 -0.73 18.10 11.49
N GLN A 144 -1.01 18.83 10.40
CA GLN A 144 -0.11 19.84 9.83
C GLN A 144 0.15 20.99 10.81
N LYS A 145 -0.90 21.53 11.43
CA LYS A 145 -0.76 22.59 12.46
C LYS A 145 0.10 22.12 13.63
N LEU A 146 -0.14 20.90 14.12
CA LEU A 146 0.67 20.30 15.18
C LEU A 146 2.12 20.11 14.75
N LEU A 147 2.37 19.71 13.50
CA LEU A 147 3.71 19.47 12.98
C LEU A 147 4.54 20.75 12.84
N SER A 148 3.91 21.89 12.54
CA SER A 148 4.61 23.17 12.27
C SER A 148 5.53 23.62 13.40
N ASP A 149 5.09 23.47 14.65
CA ASP A 149 5.85 23.93 15.83
C ASP A 149 6.49 22.77 16.62
N GLU A 150 6.24 21.51 16.22
CA GLU A 150 6.74 20.33 16.92
C GLU A 150 8.26 20.18 16.79
N GLN A 151 8.95 19.95 17.91
CA GLN A 151 10.41 19.77 17.94
C GLN A 151 10.84 18.34 18.30
N ALA A 152 9.96 17.54 18.93
CA ALA A 152 10.32 16.19 19.32
C ALA A 152 10.37 15.27 18.08
N PRO A 153 11.53 14.66 17.75
CA PRO A 153 11.67 13.91 16.50
C PRO A 153 10.67 12.76 16.34
N ARG A 154 10.33 12.08 17.45
CA ARG A 154 9.34 11.00 17.44
C ARG A 154 7.94 11.51 17.11
N ARG A 155 7.55 12.68 17.63
CA ARG A 155 6.24 13.30 17.38
C ARG A 155 6.16 13.81 15.94
N GLN A 156 7.23 14.46 15.46
CA GLN A 156 7.33 14.87 14.05
C GLN A 156 7.16 13.67 13.11
N LYS A 157 7.84 12.54 13.40
CA LYS A 157 7.73 11.33 12.58
C LYS A 157 6.31 10.78 12.55
N LEU A 158 5.64 10.67 13.70
CA LEU A 158 4.27 10.18 13.77
C LEU A 158 3.29 11.09 13.01
N LEU A 159 3.41 12.41 13.17
CA LEU A 159 2.57 13.38 12.46
C LEU A 159 2.84 13.36 10.95
N ALA A 160 4.10 13.31 10.53
CA ALA A 160 4.48 13.20 9.13
C ALA A 160 3.96 11.91 8.51
N ASP A 161 4.05 10.78 9.22
CA ASP A 161 3.52 9.49 8.76
C ASP A 161 1.99 9.51 8.69
N LEU A 162 1.31 10.12 9.66
CA LEU A 162 -0.14 10.29 9.64
C LEU A 162 -0.59 11.11 8.42
N ILE A 163 0.02 12.29 8.23
CA ILE A 163 -0.25 13.16 7.09
C ILE A 163 0.03 12.42 5.79
N HIS A 164 1.14 11.69 5.72
CA HIS A 164 1.52 10.92 4.53
C HIS A 164 0.44 9.88 4.16
N ASN A 165 0.00 9.08 5.13
CA ASN A 165 -1.00 8.03 4.90
C ASN A 165 -2.37 8.61 4.57
N LEU A 166 -2.72 9.78 5.12
CA LEU A 166 -3.97 10.49 4.84
C LEU A 166 -3.88 11.45 3.64
N HIS A 167 -2.72 11.64 3.03
CA HIS A 167 -2.56 12.41 1.78
C HIS A 167 -2.40 11.45 0.59
N GLU A 168 -3.50 10.77 0.28
CA GLU A 168 -3.62 9.88 -0.88
C GLU A 168 -4.66 10.38 -1.89
N ASN A 169 -4.59 9.85 -3.12
CA ASN A 169 -5.62 10.00 -4.13
C ASN A 169 -5.79 8.65 -4.85
N ILE A 170 -6.19 7.62 -4.10
CA ILE A 170 -6.34 6.25 -4.62
C ILE A 170 -7.30 6.21 -5.80
N SER A 171 -8.43 6.91 -5.72
CA SER A 171 -9.50 6.85 -6.72
C SER A 171 -9.07 7.41 -8.08
N ALA A 172 -8.18 8.40 -8.12
CA ALA A 172 -7.62 8.90 -9.36
C ALA A 172 -6.77 7.83 -10.04
N GLU A 173 -6.93 7.71 -11.35
CA GLU A 173 -6.16 6.77 -12.16
C GLU A 173 -5.27 7.51 -13.14
N ASP A 174 -5.82 8.48 -13.85
CA ASP A 174 -5.17 9.06 -15.00
C ASP A 174 -4.21 10.18 -14.58
N ARG A 175 -3.17 10.41 -15.39
CA ARG A 175 -2.13 11.42 -15.10
C ARG A 175 -2.70 12.83 -14.98
N GLN A 176 -3.80 13.10 -15.66
CA GLN A 176 -4.51 14.37 -15.60
C GLN A 176 -5.19 14.58 -14.24
N GLU A 177 -5.66 13.51 -13.61
CA GLU A 177 -6.37 13.53 -12.33
C GLU A 177 -5.39 13.58 -11.14
N ASP A 178 -4.18 13.02 -11.29
CA ASP A 178 -3.17 12.96 -10.23
C ASP A 178 -1.75 13.10 -10.78
N SER A 179 -1.40 14.28 -11.28
CA SER A 179 -0.09 14.54 -11.88
C SER A 179 1.09 14.32 -10.93
N LYS A 180 0.90 14.63 -9.64
CA LYS A 180 1.90 14.45 -8.58
C LYS A 180 2.31 13.00 -8.43
N TRP A 181 1.36 12.07 -8.51
CA TRP A 181 1.71 10.65 -8.50
C TRP A 181 2.73 10.33 -9.60
N PHE A 182 2.57 10.83 -10.83
CA PHE A 182 3.43 10.51 -11.98
C PHE A 182 4.78 11.25 -12.04
N GLU A 183 5.11 12.10 -11.07
CA GLU A 183 6.39 12.80 -11.04
C GLU A 183 7.56 11.82 -11.06
N GLY A 184 8.54 12.09 -11.93
CA GLY A 184 9.70 11.23 -12.18
C GLY A 184 9.46 10.05 -13.12
N LEU A 185 8.24 9.85 -13.63
CA LEU A 185 7.96 8.83 -14.65
C LEU A 185 7.98 9.39 -16.06
N GLU A 186 8.42 8.55 -17.00
CA GLU A 186 8.35 8.82 -18.44
C GLU A 186 6.92 9.20 -18.88
N SER A 187 6.81 10.10 -19.85
CA SER A 187 5.54 10.66 -20.34
C SER A 187 4.62 9.62 -21.01
N ARG A 188 5.14 8.44 -21.38
CA ARG A 188 4.37 7.32 -21.95
C ARG A 188 3.33 6.74 -20.98
N PHE A 189 3.58 6.82 -19.67
CA PHE A 189 2.65 6.27 -18.67
C PHE A 189 1.49 7.24 -18.44
N LYS A 190 0.31 6.89 -18.95
CA LYS A 190 -0.89 7.75 -18.87
C LYS A 190 -1.77 7.44 -17.67
N ASN A 191 -1.76 6.20 -17.18
CA ASN A 191 -2.54 5.76 -16.03
C ASN A 191 -1.69 4.95 -15.05
N LYS A 192 -2.09 4.96 -13.76
CA LYS A 192 -1.34 4.30 -12.67
C LYS A 192 -1.17 2.80 -12.93
N SER A 193 -2.23 2.15 -13.37
CA SER A 193 -2.28 0.70 -13.64
C SER A 193 -1.34 0.27 -14.75
N SER A 194 -1.18 1.06 -15.82
CA SER A 194 -0.20 0.80 -16.89
C SER A 194 1.23 0.82 -16.39
N TYR A 195 1.56 1.74 -15.47
CA TYR A 195 2.88 1.78 -14.84
C TYR A 195 3.06 0.60 -13.89
N MET A 196 2.06 0.28 -13.07
CA MET A 196 2.13 -0.85 -12.14
C MET A 196 2.28 -2.18 -12.87
N ARG A 197 1.54 -2.38 -13.96
CA ARG A 197 1.72 -3.50 -14.90
C ARG A 197 3.15 -3.55 -15.42
N TYR A 198 3.66 -2.45 -15.98
CA TYR A 198 5.04 -2.36 -16.46
C TYR A 198 6.08 -2.67 -15.38
N SER A 199 5.84 -2.23 -14.14
CA SER A 199 6.70 -2.49 -12.99
C SER A 199 6.78 -3.99 -12.69
N CYS A 200 5.64 -4.70 -12.68
CA CYS A 200 5.61 -6.16 -12.56
C CYS A 200 6.36 -6.84 -13.71
N GLU A 201 6.02 -6.48 -14.95
CA GLU A 201 6.64 -7.06 -16.15
C GLU A 201 8.16 -6.90 -16.12
N SER A 202 8.66 -5.75 -15.65
CA SER A 202 10.09 -5.47 -15.53
C SER A 202 10.78 -6.41 -14.55
N ARG A 203 10.13 -6.76 -13.42
CA ARG A 203 10.66 -7.74 -12.45
C ARG A 203 10.74 -9.13 -13.08
N ILE A 204 9.66 -9.58 -13.73
CA ILE A 204 9.61 -10.89 -14.39
C ILE A 204 10.60 -10.99 -15.56
N ARG A 205 10.73 -9.93 -16.38
CA ARG A 205 11.77 -9.84 -17.43
C ARG A 205 13.18 -9.95 -16.86
N SER A 206 13.44 -9.33 -15.71
CA SER A 206 14.73 -9.46 -15.03
C SER A 206 15.01 -10.92 -14.65
N TYR A 207 14.01 -11.66 -14.18
CA TYR A 207 14.17 -13.08 -13.88
C TYR A 207 14.53 -13.89 -15.13
N MET A 208 13.86 -13.65 -16.26
CA MET A 208 14.20 -14.30 -17.53
C MET A 208 15.60 -13.94 -18.01
N LYS A 209 16.02 -12.68 -17.86
CA LYS A 209 17.38 -12.23 -18.17
C LYS A 209 18.42 -13.01 -17.35
N GLU A 210 18.18 -13.23 -16.07
CA GLU A 210 19.06 -14.01 -15.22
C GLU A 210 19.13 -15.50 -15.62
N VAL A 211 17.99 -16.10 -15.98
CA VAL A 211 17.93 -17.48 -16.50
C VAL A 211 18.73 -17.61 -17.79
N ASN A 212 18.61 -16.64 -18.71
CA ASN A 212 19.38 -16.61 -19.96
C ASN A 212 20.87 -16.42 -19.71
N ASN A 213 21.24 -15.52 -18.79
CA ASN A 213 22.64 -15.27 -18.45
C ASN A 213 23.33 -16.48 -17.81
N PHE A 214 22.57 -17.41 -17.23
CA PHE A 214 23.13 -18.63 -16.65
C PHE A 214 23.70 -19.60 -17.70
N ILE A 215 23.42 -19.41 -19.00
CA ILE A 215 23.93 -20.27 -20.08
C ILE A 215 25.45 -20.44 -20.08
N SER A 216 26.21 -19.45 -19.57
CA SER A 216 27.66 -19.54 -19.42
C SER A 216 28.09 -20.65 -18.46
N ASN A 217 27.29 -20.91 -17.41
CA ASN A 217 27.53 -21.96 -16.40
C ASN A 217 26.97 -23.33 -16.82
N VAL A 218 26.22 -23.40 -17.93
CA VAL A 218 25.69 -24.66 -18.45
C VAL A 218 26.80 -25.43 -19.19
N HIS A 219 26.87 -26.74 -18.96
CA HIS A 219 27.82 -27.63 -19.62
C HIS A 219 27.74 -27.48 -21.15
N PRO A 220 28.87 -27.39 -21.89
CA PRO A 220 28.87 -27.07 -23.32
C PRO A 220 27.93 -27.93 -24.17
N THR A 221 27.89 -29.24 -23.92
CA THR A 221 27.03 -30.19 -24.64
C THR A 221 25.53 -30.03 -24.37
N ALA A 222 25.16 -29.33 -23.30
CA ALA A 222 23.77 -29.09 -22.89
C ALA A 222 23.25 -27.70 -23.28
N ARG A 223 24.12 -26.79 -23.75
CA ARG A 223 23.77 -25.37 -24.01
C ARG A 223 22.66 -25.18 -25.03
N ASP A 224 22.70 -25.92 -26.14
CA ASP A 224 21.66 -25.79 -27.17
C ASP A 224 20.30 -26.26 -26.69
N ALA A 225 20.27 -27.34 -25.91
CA ALA A 225 19.03 -27.85 -25.31
C ALA A 225 18.48 -26.89 -24.25
N TYR A 226 19.36 -26.32 -23.41
CA TYR A 226 18.98 -25.29 -22.46
C TYR A 226 18.42 -24.06 -23.16
N LYS A 227 19.09 -23.57 -24.21
CA LYS A 227 18.65 -22.42 -25.01
C LYS A 227 17.26 -22.64 -25.62
N ARG A 228 17.00 -23.81 -26.20
CA ARG A 228 15.67 -24.15 -26.72
C ARG A 228 14.59 -24.06 -25.65
N ILE A 229 14.87 -24.56 -24.44
CA ILE A 229 13.94 -24.47 -23.31
C ILE A 229 13.72 -23.01 -22.88
N THR A 230 14.78 -22.21 -22.78
CA THR A 230 14.65 -20.79 -22.43
C THR A 230 13.89 -19.98 -23.50
N ASP A 231 14.00 -20.37 -24.77
CA ASP A 231 13.23 -19.76 -25.87
C ASP A 231 11.73 -20.10 -25.74
N LEU A 232 11.39 -21.34 -25.40
CA LEU A 232 10.01 -21.75 -25.10
C LEU A 232 9.42 -20.96 -23.92
N MET A 233 10.17 -20.86 -22.81
CA MET A 233 9.77 -20.05 -21.65
C MET A 233 9.58 -18.58 -22.03
N SER A 234 10.49 -18.02 -22.82
CA SER A 234 10.40 -16.63 -23.31
C SER A 234 9.17 -16.42 -24.18
N GLY A 235 8.85 -17.37 -25.07
CA GLY A 235 7.63 -17.34 -25.88
C GLY A 235 6.38 -17.33 -25.01
N LYS A 236 6.30 -18.23 -24.03
CA LYS A 236 5.17 -18.31 -23.09
C LYS A 236 5.04 -17.04 -22.24
N LEU A 237 6.14 -16.47 -21.75
CA LEU A 237 6.13 -15.21 -21.01
C LEU A 237 5.60 -14.05 -21.87
N LYS A 238 5.98 -13.97 -23.15
CA LYS A 238 5.46 -12.95 -24.06
C LYS A 238 3.95 -13.09 -24.24
N SER A 239 3.45 -14.31 -24.45
CA SER A 239 2.02 -14.60 -24.55
C SER A 239 1.26 -14.24 -23.26
N ALA A 240 1.88 -14.48 -22.10
CA ALA A 240 1.33 -14.12 -20.78
C ALA A 240 1.61 -12.65 -20.38
N LYS A 241 2.11 -11.81 -21.30
CA LYS A 241 2.47 -10.40 -21.03
C LYS A 241 3.34 -10.23 -19.77
N TYR A 242 4.29 -11.15 -19.59
CA TYR A 242 5.22 -11.20 -18.44
C TYR A 242 4.52 -11.10 -17.08
N ASN A 243 3.30 -11.63 -16.98
CA ASN A 243 2.47 -11.61 -15.77
C ASN A 243 2.27 -10.20 -15.18
N GLY A 244 2.28 -9.18 -16.04
CA GLY A 244 2.07 -7.79 -15.64
C GLY A 244 0.77 -7.58 -14.84
N CYS A 245 -0.23 -8.42 -15.09
CA CYS A 245 -1.52 -8.41 -14.40
C CYS A 245 -1.43 -8.52 -12.88
N TYR A 246 -0.37 -9.14 -12.33
CA TYR A 246 -0.21 -9.29 -10.88
C TYR A 246 -0.28 -7.96 -10.12
N PHE A 247 0.18 -6.86 -10.73
CA PHE A 247 0.19 -5.55 -10.08
C PHE A 247 -0.87 -4.59 -10.61
N ASP A 248 -1.73 -5.00 -11.53
CA ASP A 248 -2.78 -4.14 -12.07
C ASP A 248 -4.11 -4.36 -11.35
N ARG A 249 -4.57 -3.34 -10.61
CA ARG A 249 -5.83 -3.37 -9.87
C ARG A 249 -7.09 -3.51 -10.75
N ARG A 250 -7.01 -3.22 -12.05
CA ARG A 250 -8.10 -3.31 -13.04
C ARG A 250 -8.25 -4.69 -13.67
N GLU A 251 -7.35 -5.62 -13.39
CA GLU A 251 -7.47 -7.00 -13.85
C GLU A 251 -8.45 -7.78 -12.97
N GLU A 252 -8.74 -9.03 -13.33
CA GLU A 252 -9.61 -9.91 -12.55
C GLU A 252 -9.00 -10.29 -11.20
N GLU A 253 -9.83 -10.45 -10.16
CA GLU A 253 -9.39 -10.83 -8.81
C GLU A 253 -8.55 -12.11 -8.79
N ALA A 254 -8.90 -13.09 -9.63
CA ALA A 254 -8.19 -14.36 -9.73
C ALA A 254 -6.73 -14.23 -10.21
N VAL A 255 -6.34 -13.10 -10.82
CA VAL A 255 -4.99 -12.93 -11.39
C VAL A 255 -4.18 -11.82 -10.72
N ARG A 256 -4.80 -10.82 -10.09
CA ARG A 256 -4.08 -9.71 -9.46
C ARG A 256 -3.73 -10.02 -8.00
N LEU A 257 -2.67 -9.37 -7.49
CA LEU A 257 -2.20 -9.52 -6.12
C LEU A 257 -2.71 -8.44 -5.16
N CYS A 258 -3.62 -7.58 -5.61
CA CYS A 258 -4.16 -6.48 -4.83
C CYS A 258 -5.68 -6.46 -4.82
N THR A 259 -6.28 -5.71 -3.88
CA THR A 259 -7.72 -5.40 -3.89
C THR A 259 -8.08 -4.46 -5.04
N MET A 260 -9.37 -4.24 -5.33
CA MET A 260 -9.80 -3.40 -6.47
C MET A 260 -9.36 -1.94 -6.35
N GLU A 261 -9.11 -1.49 -5.13
CA GLU A 261 -8.54 -0.18 -4.79
C GLU A 261 -7.02 -0.15 -4.95
N GLY A 262 -6.35 -1.31 -5.07
CA GLY A 262 -4.90 -1.43 -5.22
C GLY A 262 -4.14 -1.71 -3.93
N TRP A 263 -4.79 -2.21 -2.87
CA TRP A 263 -4.11 -2.62 -1.65
C TRP A 263 -3.40 -3.97 -1.83
N PHE A 264 -2.09 -3.98 -1.64
CA PHE A 264 -1.28 -5.19 -1.59
C PHE A 264 -1.03 -5.59 -0.14
N SER A 265 -1.13 -6.88 0.15
CA SER A 265 -0.81 -7.46 1.45
C SER A 265 0.43 -8.32 1.34
N CYS A 266 1.33 -8.19 2.30
CA CYS A 266 2.51 -9.06 2.38
C CYS A 266 2.06 -10.50 2.64
N GLN A 267 2.55 -11.43 1.81
CA GLN A 267 2.24 -12.85 1.93
C GLN A 267 3.11 -13.56 2.99
N GLY A 268 3.93 -12.82 3.73
CA GLY A 268 4.84 -13.36 4.74
C GLY A 268 6.12 -13.97 4.15
N PRO A 269 7.12 -14.27 4.99
CA PRO A 269 8.37 -14.90 4.54
C PRO A 269 8.10 -16.26 3.87
N PHE A 270 9.10 -16.80 3.16
CA PHE A 270 8.97 -18.06 2.40
C PHE A 270 8.57 -19.27 3.27
N ASP A 271 8.86 -19.23 4.58
CA ASP A 271 8.67 -20.30 5.55
C ASP A 271 7.45 -20.12 6.46
N ARG A 272 6.54 -19.22 6.11
CA ARG A 272 5.26 -19.00 6.80
C ARG A 272 4.13 -18.81 5.82
N ASP A 273 2.90 -19.01 6.26
CA ASP A 273 1.72 -18.81 5.42
C ASP A 273 1.28 -17.34 5.38
N ASP A 274 1.54 -16.59 6.45
CA ASP A 274 1.09 -15.21 6.61
C ASP A 274 2.20 -14.24 7.06
N CYS A 275 1.93 -12.94 6.92
CA CYS A 275 2.79 -11.88 7.43
C CYS A 275 2.43 -11.55 8.89
N PRO A 276 3.32 -11.83 9.87
CA PRO A 276 3.02 -11.58 11.29
C PRO A 276 2.84 -10.10 11.61
N CYS A 277 3.43 -9.22 10.81
CA CYS A 277 3.32 -7.76 10.97
C CYS A 277 2.17 -7.15 10.15
N LYS A 278 1.41 -7.97 9.40
CA LYS A 278 0.30 -7.53 8.52
C LYS A 278 0.69 -6.35 7.62
N HIS A 279 1.93 -6.34 7.10
CA HIS A 279 2.39 -5.27 6.22
C HIS A 279 1.46 -5.15 5.01
N SER A 280 1.02 -3.94 4.73
CA SER A 280 0.22 -3.59 3.56
C SER A 280 0.74 -2.31 2.91
N ILE A 281 0.38 -2.11 1.65
CA ILE A 281 0.73 -0.89 0.91
C ILE A 281 -0.26 -0.68 -0.24
N ASN A 282 -0.59 0.56 -0.54
CA ASN A 282 -1.29 0.91 -1.77
C ASN A 282 -0.38 1.79 -2.65
N PRO A 283 0.34 1.24 -3.64
CA PRO A 283 1.20 2.03 -4.52
C PRO A 283 0.42 2.98 -5.45
N TYR A 284 -0.91 2.86 -5.52
CA TYR A 284 -1.77 3.77 -6.26
C TYR A 284 -2.13 5.03 -5.46
N SER A 285 -1.89 5.05 -4.15
CA SER A 285 -2.31 6.13 -3.25
C SER A 285 -1.58 7.43 -3.51
N ASN A 286 -0.25 7.41 -3.54
CA ASN A 286 0.60 8.59 -3.69
C ASN A 286 1.99 8.22 -4.25
N ARG A 287 2.77 9.25 -4.59
CA ARG A 287 4.10 9.11 -5.21
C ARG A 287 5.08 8.31 -4.37
N GLU A 288 5.11 8.53 -3.06
CA GLU A 288 6.08 7.89 -2.16
C GLU A 288 5.70 6.43 -1.92
N SER A 289 4.42 6.11 -1.74
CA SER A 289 3.93 4.73 -1.68
C SER A 289 4.29 3.94 -2.93
N ARG A 290 4.17 4.54 -4.12
CA ARG A 290 4.66 3.95 -5.38
C ARG A 290 6.16 3.67 -5.34
N ILE A 291 6.96 4.61 -4.83
CA ILE A 291 8.42 4.45 -4.71
C ILE A 291 8.75 3.36 -3.69
N LEU A 292 8.13 3.36 -2.51
CA LEU A 292 8.32 2.36 -1.46
C LEU A 292 7.99 0.96 -1.96
N PHE A 293 7.00 0.80 -2.83
CA PHE A 293 6.67 -0.49 -3.44
C PHE A 293 7.81 -1.09 -4.29
N SER A 294 8.79 -0.29 -4.72
CA SER A 294 10.01 -0.82 -5.34
C SER A 294 10.87 -1.66 -4.39
N THR A 295 10.73 -1.46 -3.08
CA THR A 295 11.42 -2.23 -2.04
C THR A 295 10.73 -3.57 -1.72
N TRP A 296 9.45 -3.72 -2.12
CA TRP A 296 8.72 -4.97 -2.01
C TRP A 296 9.21 -5.95 -3.07
N ASN A 297 9.32 -7.24 -2.71
CA ASN A 297 9.91 -8.26 -3.57
C ASN A 297 8.87 -9.30 -3.99
N LEU A 298 9.00 -9.83 -5.21
CA LEU A 298 8.40 -11.11 -5.58
C LEU A 298 9.46 -12.18 -5.29
N ASP A 299 9.47 -12.67 -4.06
CA ASP A 299 10.47 -13.59 -3.54
C ASP A 299 10.15 -15.03 -3.96
N HIS A 300 11.18 -15.77 -4.38
CA HIS A 300 11.04 -17.15 -4.82
C HIS A 300 11.06 -18.09 -3.61
N ILE A 301 9.97 -18.83 -3.35
CA ILE A 301 9.91 -19.81 -2.25
C ILE A 301 11.03 -20.85 -2.42
N ILE A 302 11.07 -21.54 -3.57
CA ILE A 302 12.22 -22.32 -4.02
C ILE A 302 13.14 -21.38 -4.79
N GLU A 303 14.32 -21.11 -4.23
CA GLU A 303 15.23 -20.09 -4.70
C GLU A 303 15.64 -20.28 -6.18
N LYS A 304 15.37 -19.26 -6.99
CA LYS A 304 15.70 -19.27 -8.42
C LYS A 304 17.20 -19.51 -8.69
N LYS A 305 18.08 -18.68 -8.12
CA LYS A 305 19.53 -18.71 -8.43
C LYS A 305 20.26 -19.87 -7.77
N ARG A 306 19.85 -20.26 -6.56
CA ARG A 306 20.52 -21.31 -5.78
C ARG A 306 20.00 -22.71 -6.13
N THR A 307 18.74 -22.84 -6.53
CA THR A 307 18.10 -24.15 -6.71
C THR A 307 17.54 -24.33 -8.12
N VAL A 308 16.56 -23.51 -8.54
CA VAL A 308 15.74 -23.80 -9.74
C VAL A 308 16.56 -23.79 -11.02
N VAL A 309 17.38 -22.75 -11.23
CA VAL A 309 18.19 -22.59 -12.45
C VAL A 309 19.32 -23.62 -12.56
N PRO A 310 20.11 -23.88 -11.49
CA PRO A 310 21.07 -24.99 -11.50
C PRO A 310 20.42 -26.35 -11.76
N GLU A 311 19.26 -26.63 -11.15
CA GLU A 311 18.53 -27.88 -11.36
C GLU A 311 18.08 -28.04 -12.82
N LEU A 312 17.57 -26.97 -13.45
CA LEU A 312 17.22 -26.99 -14.87
C LEU A 312 18.43 -27.34 -15.74
N ALA A 313 19.57 -26.70 -15.49
CA ALA A 313 20.80 -26.96 -16.23
C ALA A 313 21.27 -28.41 -16.10
N GLU A 314 21.23 -28.95 -14.88
CA GLU A 314 21.60 -30.35 -14.62
C GLU A 314 20.60 -31.33 -15.22
N ALA A 315 19.30 -31.04 -15.14
CA ALA A 315 18.25 -31.87 -15.73
C ALA A 315 18.40 -31.99 -17.25
N VAL A 316 18.79 -30.90 -17.92
CA VAL A 316 19.05 -30.89 -19.37
C VAL A 316 20.29 -31.72 -19.71
N LYS A 317 21.35 -31.65 -18.89
CA LYS A 317 22.60 -32.39 -19.09
C LYS A 317 22.41 -33.90 -18.88
N THR A 318 21.68 -34.30 -17.84
CA THR A 318 21.51 -35.70 -17.40
C THR A 318 20.23 -36.37 -17.90
N ARG A 319 19.56 -35.76 -18.89
CA ARG A 319 18.25 -36.19 -19.34
C ARG A 319 18.18 -37.64 -19.82
N ASP A 320 19.28 -38.21 -20.33
CA ASP A 320 19.37 -39.62 -20.76
C ASP A 320 18.15 -40.07 -21.61
N GLY A 321 17.86 -39.29 -22.66
CA GLY A 321 16.71 -39.52 -23.54
C GLY A 321 15.33 -39.10 -23.00
N ARG A 322 15.21 -38.69 -21.72
CA ARG A 322 13.97 -38.12 -21.16
C ARG A 322 13.73 -36.70 -21.64
N GLU A 323 12.46 -36.30 -21.70
CA GLU A 323 12.07 -34.93 -22.00
C GLU A 323 11.95 -34.13 -20.69
N VAL A 324 12.66 -33.01 -20.59
CA VAL A 324 12.56 -32.09 -19.45
C VAL A 324 11.20 -31.40 -19.49
N ASN A 325 10.49 -31.42 -18.36
CA ASN A 325 9.23 -30.72 -18.18
C ASN A 325 9.50 -29.23 -17.92
N TRP A 326 9.77 -28.49 -18.98
CA TRP A 326 10.09 -27.06 -18.86
C TRP A 326 8.94 -26.24 -18.29
N GLU A 327 7.68 -26.68 -18.43
CA GLU A 327 6.53 -26.00 -17.83
C GLU A 327 6.57 -25.98 -16.30
N TYR A 328 7.12 -27.03 -15.68
CA TYR A 328 7.35 -27.06 -14.23
C TYR A 328 8.35 -25.97 -13.80
N PHE A 329 9.47 -25.85 -14.50
CA PHE A 329 10.45 -24.79 -14.23
C PHE A 329 9.88 -23.40 -14.53
N TYR A 330 9.03 -23.26 -15.57
CA TYR A 330 8.34 -22.00 -15.85
C TYR A 330 7.47 -21.55 -14.66
N GLN A 331 6.71 -22.46 -14.06
CA GLN A 331 5.92 -22.18 -12.86
C GLN A 331 6.82 -21.70 -11.73
N LEU A 332 7.88 -22.46 -11.41
CA LEU A 332 8.82 -22.09 -10.35
C LEU A 332 9.51 -20.72 -10.58
N LEU A 333 9.80 -20.36 -11.83
CA LEU A 333 10.57 -19.17 -12.15
C LEU A 333 9.73 -17.90 -12.23
N PHE A 334 8.47 -18.00 -12.66
CA PHE A 334 7.74 -16.83 -13.13
C PHE A 334 6.30 -16.69 -12.60
N THR A 335 5.75 -17.69 -11.90
CA THR A 335 4.36 -17.64 -11.42
C THR A 335 4.27 -17.55 -9.90
N ILE A 336 3.10 -17.15 -9.43
CA ILE A 336 2.75 -17.11 -7.99
C ILE A 336 2.70 -18.50 -7.34
N ASP A 337 2.85 -19.58 -8.11
CA ASP A 337 3.03 -20.93 -7.56
C ASP A 337 4.32 -21.02 -6.71
N ASN A 338 5.31 -20.17 -7.01
CA ASN A 338 6.58 -20.11 -6.29
C ASN A 338 7.03 -18.68 -5.96
N LEU A 339 6.21 -17.66 -6.27
CA LEU A 339 6.49 -16.26 -5.98
C LEU A 339 5.59 -15.74 -4.86
N LYS A 340 6.18 -15.20 -3.79
CA LYS A 340 5.47 -14.46 -2.74
C LYS A 340 5.79 -12.98 -2.83
N LEU A 341 4.76 -12.13 -2.84
CA LEU A 341 4.91 -10.70 -2.66
C LEU A 341 5.15 -10.38 -1.19
N VAL A 342 6.35 -9.86 -0.89
CA VAL A 342 6.80 -9.63 0.48
C VAL A 342 7.34 -8.22 0.68
N HIS A 343 6.99 -7.63 1.83
CA HIS A 343 7.67 -6.43 2.33
C HIS A 343 9.16 -6.73 2.58
N ILE A 344 10.03 -5.73 2.45
CA ILE A 344 11.49 -5.92 2.57
C ILE A 344 11.90 -6.55 3.92
N ALA A 345 11.18 -6.25 5.01
CA ALA A 345 11.45 -6.84 6.32
C ALA A 345 11.05 -8.34 6.41
N CYS A 346 10.18 -8.82 5.51
CA CYS A 346 9.79 -10.23 5.43
C CYS A 346 10.60 -11.02 4.40
N HIS A 347 11.44 -10.35 3.60
CA HIS A 347 12.31 -10.99 2.62
C HIS A 347 13.58 -11.52 3.31
N LYS A 348 13.53 -12.79 3.73
CA LYS A 348 14.67 -13.48 4.36
C LYS A 348 15.72 -13.79 3.30
N LYS A 349 16.91 -13.17 3.41
CA LYS A 349 18.03 -13.40 2.47
C LYS A 349 18.86 -14.67 2.78
N THR A 350 18.50 -15.40 3.83
CA THR A 350 19.11 -16.70 4.17
C THR A 350 18.82 -17.74 3.07
N GLY A 351 19.55 -18.84 3.04
CA GLY A 351 19.15 -19.97 2.19
C GLY A 351 17.78 -20.50 2.59
N HIS A 352 16.91 -20.79 1.63
CA HIS A 352 15.57 -21.32 1.90
C HIS A 352 15.62 -22.82 2.17
N ASN A 353 16.69 -23.51 1.75
CA ASN A 353 16.90 -24.95 1.92
C ASN A 353 15.77 -25.81 1.33
N LEU A 354 15.08 -25.29 0.32
CA LEU A 354 14.05 -26.00 -0.44
C LEU A 354 14.62 -26.50 -1.76
N SER A 355 14.10 -27.64 -2.22
CA SER A 355 14.54 -28.31 -3.45
C SER A 355 13.39 -28.46 -4.45
N CYS A 356 13.72 -28.59 -5.72
CA CYS A 356 12.73 -28.92 -6.75
C CYS A 356 12.16 -30.32 -6.51
N ASP A 357 10.86 -30.49 -6.75
CA ASP A 357 10.17 -31.77 -6.77
C ASP A 357 10.71 -32.63 -7.92
N LYS A 358 11.51 -33.63 -7.55
CA LYS A 358 12.21 -34.52 -8.49
C LYS A 358 11.25 -35.30 -9.39
N THR A 359 10.00 -35.50 -8.96
CA THR A 359 8.98 -36.23 -9.75
C THR A 359 8.43 -35.41 -10.92
N LYS A 360 8.59 -34.08 -10.87
CA LYS A 360 8.05 -33.15 -11.88
C LYS A 360 9.09 -32.65 -12.89
N ILE A 361 10.38 -32.97 -12.70
CA ILE A 361 11.49 -32.50 -13.54
C ILE A 361 11.37 -33.00 -14.99
N TYR A 362 10.93 -34.25 -15.18
CA TYR A 362 10.80 -34.86 -16.50
C TYR A 362 9.32 -35.15 -16.80
N ARG A 363 8.93 -35.09 -18.08
CA ARG A 363 7.58 -35.48 -18.49
C ARG A 363 7.38 -36.98 -18.30
N LYS A 364 6.18 -37.38 -17.87
CA LYS A 364 5.79 -38.79 -17.83
C LYS A 364 5.81 -39.35 -19.25
N ARG A 365 6.41 -40.53 -19.44
CA ARG A 365 6.30 -41.26 -20.72
C ARG A 365 4.82 -41.55 -20.96
N LYS A 366 4.28 -41.17 -22.12
CA LYS A 366 2.97 -41.66 -22.54
C LYS A 366 3.08 -43.19 -22.64
N GLN A 367 2.33 -43.92 -21.82
CA GLN A 367 2.14 -45.35 -22.05
C GLN A 367 1.30 -45.48 -23.32
N THR A 368 1.94 -45.80 -24.44
CA THR A 368 1.25 -46.39 -25.58
C THR A 368 0.81 -47.78 -25.12
N HIS A 369 -0.44 -47.91 -24.71
CA HIS A 369 -1.08 -49.21 -24.67
C HIS A 369 -1.22 -49.66 -26.13
N GLU A 370 -0.33 -50.54 -26.57
CA GLU A 370 -0.59 -51.38 -27.74
C GLU A 370 -1.78 -52.27 -27.37
N ILE A 371 -2.92 -52.03 -28.01
CA ILE A 371 -4.04 -52.96 -28.02
C ILE A 371 -3.57 -54.10 -28.95
N SER A 372 -3.16 -55.23 -28.35
CA SER A 372 -2.95 -56.49 -29.09
C SER A 372 -4.26 -57.10 -29.54
#